data_AF-A0A923CRE7-F1
#
_entry.id   AF-A0A923CRE7-F1
#
_cell.length_a   1.000
_cell.length_b   1.000
_cell.length_c   1.000
_cell.angle_alpha   90.00
_cell.angle_beta   90.00
_cell.angle_gamma   90.00
#
_symmetry.space_group_name_H-M   'P 1'
#
loop_
_entity.id
_entity.type
_entity.pdbx_description
1 polymer ?
#
loop_
_entity_poly.entity_id
_entity_poly.type
_entity_poly.pdbx_seq_one_letter_code
_entity_poly.pdbx_strand_id
1 'polypeptide(L)'
;MGTLDKGGVMKRNRKLLCAALVVALALFCLASPVDAWNSHGACTKLMISDQEWLKAYDTIAITPWTYEDVDTAAIGPNFVLQYIEGKPGTVTSAAAILTNYADEPDWKMDQDLNFSPFQVLTGGSQGWRHQYYGLGWLRFGVAPSRAQYFFDLAGKAKEKGDLYWTFRYLARAMHYVQDTTQPYHGVPAPTGLIFKGIGNFGALMGSATNHHYNLEEYQGVMVARNSPVLVGALRTTAPLDIAIATSPSWLCRRGAYLGRPEVRTLWPMETTFFGNNVDGKDSWTVDVFALRVAKSGTDQAAYDLELSTPLGRMSSYTKTLLQLARQEYGL
;
A
#
# COMPACT_ATOMS: atom_id res chain seq x y z
N MET A 1 43.85 -40.25 11.81
CA MET A 1 42.62 -39.79 12.48
C MET A 1 42.62 -38.27 12.48
N GLY A 2 41.93 -37.64 11.54
CA GLY A 2 41.69 -36.19 11.54
C GLY A 2 40.26 -35.94 11.98
N THR A 3 40.05 -35.56 13.24
CA THR A 3 38.74 -35.12 13.73
C THR A 3 38.40 -33.81 13.04
N LEU A 4 37.50 -33.88 12.06
CA LEU A 4 36.87 -32.71 11.45
C LEU A 4 36.21 -31.88 12.55
N ASP A 5 36.69 -30.66 12.75
CA ASP A 5 36.15 -29.67 13.67
C ASP A 5 34.75 -29.23 13.21
N LYS A 6 33.75 -30.04 13.57
CA LYS A 6 32.33 -29.75 13.35
C LYS A 6 31.85 -28.55 14.19
N GLY A 7 32.57 -28.20 15.27
CA GLY A 7 32.23 -27.09 16.16
C GLY A 7 32.53 -25.72 15.55
N GLY A 8 33.66 -25.58 14.85
CA GLY A 8 34.05 -24.37 14.13
C GLY A 8 33.11 -24.04 12.96
N VAL A 9 32.71 -25.04 12.17
CA VAL A 9 31.78 -24.87 11.04
C VAL A 9 30.40 -24.43 11.52
N MET A 10 29.90 -25.02 12.60
CA MET A 10 28.57 -24.72 13.14
C MET A 10 28.51 -23.32 13.79
N LYS A 11 29.59 -22.89 14.48
CA LYS A 11 29.72 -21.51 14.98
C LYS A 11 29.85 -20.48 13.86
N ARG A 12 30.58 -20.80 12.78
CA ARG A 12 30.70 -19.93 11.59
C ARG A 12 29.36 -19.77 10.88
N ASN A 13 28.60 -20.86 10.72
CA ASN A 13 27.27 -20.84 10.13
C ASN A 13 26.28 -20.04 10.99
N ARG A 14 26.35 -20.14 12.32
CA ARG A 14 25.54 -19.29 13.23
C ARG A 14 25.88 -17.81 13.10
N LYS A 15 27.16 -17.45 13.01
CA LYS A 15 27.59 -16.05 12.81
C LYS A 15 27.15 -15.50 11.46
N LEU A 16 27.24 -16.30 10.39
CA LEU A 16 26.74 -15.94 9.06
C LEU A 16 25.22 -15.79 9.04
N LEU A 17 24.49 -16.68 9.74
CA LEU A 17 23.04 -16.58 9.87
C LEU A 17 22.62 -15.33 10.65
N CYS A 18 23.29 -15.04 11.76
CA CYS A 18 23.05 -13.82 12.54
C CYS A 18 23.41 -12.56 11.75
N ALA A 19 24.51 -12.56 10.99
CA ALA A 19 24.87 -11.44 10.13
C ALA A 19 23.87 -11.25 8.98
N ALA A 20 23.42 -12.34 8.34
CA ALA A 20 22.38 -12.30 7.32
C ALA A 20 21.03 -11.84 7.90
N LEU A 21 20.69 -12.22 9.13
CA LEU A 21 19.52 -11.72 9.85
C LEU A 21 19.65 -10.25 10.21
N VAL A 22 20.82 -9.80 10.69
CA VAL A 22 21.08 -8.39 11.02
C VAL A 22 21.05 -7.51 9.78
N VAL A 23 21.53 -7.99 8.65
CA VAL A 23 21.41 -7.26 7.37
C VAL A 23 19.99 -7.34 6.85
N ALA A 24 19.35 -8.50 6.85
CA ALA A 24 17.97 -8.61 6.44
C ALA A 24 17.10 -7.64 7.26
N LEU A 25 17.35 -7.54 8.57
CA LEU A 25 16.77 -6.54 9.46
C LEU A 25 17.19 -5.13 9.04
N ALA A 26 18.47 -4.85 8.80
CA ALA A 26 18.90 -3.53 8.37
C ALA A 26 18.20 -3.10 7.05
N LEU A 27 17.96 -4.01 6.09
CA LEU A 27 17.49 -3.69 4.71
C LEU A 27 16.07 -3.18 4.61
N PHE A 28 15.47 -3.09 5.76
CA PHE A 28 14.15 -2.59 5.94
C PHE A 28 14.15 -1.12 6.42
N CYS A 29 15.33 -0.51 6.65
CA CYS A 29 15.49 0.89 6.99
C CYS A 29 15.31 1.81 5.77
N LEU A 30 14.11 1.87 5.19
CA LEU A 30 13.80 2.84 4.13
C LEU A 30 13.84 4.27 4.70
N ALA A 31 14.40 5.21 3.95
CA ALA A 31 14.47 6.60 4.37
C ALA A 31 13.13 7.29 4.10
N SER A 32 12.49 7.74 5.19
CA SER A 32 11.22 8.48 5.27
C SER A 32 10.01 7.77 4.63
N PRO A 33 8.80 7.90 5.19
CA PRO A 33 7.61 7.35 4.55
C PRO A 33 7.07 8.33 3.51
N VAL A 34 6.85 7.87 2.28
CA VAL A 34 5.99 8.53 1.31
C VAL A 34 4.96 7.51 0.80
N ASP A 35 3.75 8.04 0.63
CA ASP A 35 2.46 7.51 0.23
C ASP A 35 2.46 6.22 -0.59
N ALA A 36 1.68 5.25 -0.12
CA ALA A 36 1.66 3.86 -0.55
C ALA A 36 0.82 3.63 -1.82
N TRP A 37 1.37 3.83 -3.00
CA TRP A 37 0.66 4.27 -4.23
C TRP A 37 0.32 5.76 -4.16
N ASN A 38 0.80 6.52 -5.15
CA ASN A 38 0.36 7.90 -5.29
C ASN A 38 -1.07 7.92 -5.87
N SER A 39 -1.89 8.87 -5.41
CA SER A 39 -3.23 9.14 -5.94
C SER A 39 -4.27 8.03 -5.66
N HIS A 40 -4.40 7.57 -4.41
CA HIS A 40 -5.45 6.62 -4.03
C HIS A 40 -6.84 7.14 -4.38
N GLY A 41 -7.10 8.42 -4.15
CA GLY A 41 -8.38 9.04 -4.51
C GLY A 41 -8.66 8.95 -6.01
N ALA A 42 -7.68 9.28 -6.86
CA ALA A 42 -7.85 9.21 -8.31
C ALA A 42 -8.12 7.78 -8.79
N CYS A 43 -7.40 6.80 -8.25
CA CYS A 43 -7.61 5.39 -8.55
C CYS A 43 -8.99 4.94 -8.05
N THR A 44 -9.35 5.29 -6.83
CA THR A 44 -10.64 4.96 -6.20
C THR A 44 -11.80 5.46 -7.04
N LYS A 45 -11.72 6.70 -7.53
CA LYS A 45 -12.73 7.27 -8.43
C LYS A 45 -12.95 6.40 -9.68
N LEU A 46 -11.90 5.80 -10.23
CA LEU A 46 -12.02 4.87 -11.36
C LEU A 46 -12.63 3.53 -10.92
N MET A 47 -12.15 2.98 -9.81
CA MET A 47 -12.57 1.68 -9.27
C MET A 47 -14.05 1.64 -8.87
N ILE A 48 -14.59 2.74 -8.35
CA ILE A 48 -15.99 2.80 -7.90
C ILE A 48 -16.95 3.32 -8.98
N SER A 49 -16.45 3.68 -10.17
CA SER A 49 -17.27 4.29 -11.22
C SER A 49 -18.38 3.38 -11.76
N ASP A 50 -18.24 2.07 -11.62
CA ASP A 50 -19.22 1.04 -12.01
C ASP A 50 -20.10 0.56 -10.82
N GLN A 51 -19.91 1.11 -9.62
CA GLN A 51 -20.61 0.69 -8.40
C GLN A 51 -21.95 1.42 -8.25
N GLU A 52 -22.95 1.01 -9.04
CA GLU A 52 -24.24 1.72 -9.13
C GLU A 52 -24.98 1.88 -7.80
N TRP A 53 -24.80 0.95 -6.86
CA TRP A 53 -25.43 1.01 -5.54
C TRP A 53 -25.02 2.26 -4.74
N LEU A 54 -23.84 2.84 -5.03
CA LEU A 54 -23.40 4.10 -4.41
C LEU A 54 -24.33 5.29 -4.77
N LYS A 55 -25.10 5.19 -5.87
CA LYS A 55 -26.09 6.22 -6.25
C LYS A 55 -27.22 6.35 -5.22
N ALA A 56 -27.49 5.31 -4.43
CA ALA A 56 -28.43 5.38 -3.32
C ALA A 56 -27.93 6.27 -2.16
N TYR A 57 -26.66 6.68 -2.21
CA TYR A 57 -25.96 7.44 -1.20
C TYR A 57 -25.40 8.75 -1.77
N ASP A 58 -26.17 9.44 -2.61
CA ASP A 58 -25.79 10.72 -3.23
C ASP A 58 -26.00 11.94 -2.30
N THR A 59 -26.75 11.75 -1.21
CA THR A 59 -27.15 12.79 -0.27
C THR A 59 -26.91 12.33 1.17
N ILE A 60 -25.69 12.53 1.67
CA ILE A 60 -25.25 12.23 3.03
C ILE A 60 -24.91 13.54 3.75
N ALA A 61 -25.49 13.77 4.93
CA ALA A 61 -25.13 14.90 5.77
C ALA A 61 -23.71 14.73 6.34
N ILE A 62 -22.86 15.76 6.21
CA ILE A 62 -21.53 15.81 6.82
C ILE A 62 -21.69 16.04 8.32
N THR A 63 -21.10 15.16 9.12
CA THR A 63 -21.21 15.17 10.59
C THR A 63 -19.85 15.49 11.26
N PRO A 64 -19.85 16.20 12.39
CA PRO A 64 -18.63 16.38 13.18
C PRO A 64 -18.11 15.03 13.68
N TRP A 65 -16.80 14.89 13.84
CA TRP A 65 -16.21 13.69 14.44
C TRP A 65 -16.54 13.65 15.94
N THR A 66 -17.07 12.52 16.40
CA THR A 66 -17.51 12.29 17.79
C THR A 66 -17.25 10.83 18.23
N TYR A 67 -16.12 10.26 17.78
CA TYR A 67 -15.78 8.84 17.95
C TYR A 67 -14.65 8.61 18.96
N GLU A 68 -14.38 9.56 19.85
CA GLU A 68 -13.36 9.46 20.91
C GLU A 68 -13.55 8.21 21.79
N ASP A 69 -14.78 7.72 21.90
CA ASP A 69 -15.18 6.55 22.68
C ASP A 69 -14.73 5.21 22.06
N VAL A 70 -14.58 5.17 20.74
CA VAL A 70 -14.33 3.92 19.99
C VAL A 70 -13.11 3.95 19.08
N ASP A 71 -12.73 5.12 18.57
CA ASP A 71 -11.50 5.32 17.80
C ASP A 71 -10.36 5.68 18.76
N THR A 72 -9.71 4.64 19.28
CA THR A 72 -8.67 4.72 20.32
C THR A 72 -7.26 4.55 19.79
N ALA A 73 -7.10 4.35 18.48
CA ALA A 73 -5.78 4.22 17.87
C ALA A 73 -5.03 5.55 17.94
N ALA A 74 -3.73 5.49 18.29
CA ALA A 74 -2.89 6.68 18.25
C ALA A 74 -2.86 7.26 16.83
N ILE A 75 -2.96 8.58 16.74
CA ILE A 75 -2.85 9.36 15.50
C ILE A 75 -1.62 10.25 15.59
N GLY A 76 -1.01 10.53 14.44
CA GLY A 76 0.20 11.34 14.37
C GLY A 76 -0.05 12.74 14.93
N PRO A 77 0.91 13.33 15.66
CA PRO A 77 0.76 14.64 16.31
C PRO A 77 0.50 15.78 15.32
N ASN A 78 0.87 15.59 14.05
CA ASN A 78 0.73 16.56 12.97
C ASN A 78 -0.50 16.29 12.09
N PHE A 79 -1.31 15.27 12.41
CA PHE A 79 -2.56 15.01 11.70
C PHE A 79 -3.58 16.10 12.01
N VAL A 80 -4.16 16.68 10.96
CA VAL A 80 -5.25 17.64 11.07
C VAL A 80 -6.48 17.02 10.43
N LEU A 81 -7.54 16.88 11.23
CA LEU A 81 -8.83 16.44 10.72
C LEU A 81 -9.41 17.49 9.77
N GLN A 82 -9.58 17.12 8.50
CA GLN A 82 -10.10 18.00 7.46
C GLN A 82 -11.51 17.58 7.01
N TYR A 83 -12.27 18.53 6.47
CA TYR A 83 -13.55 18.27 5.80
C TYR A 83 -13.47 18.76 4.35
N ILE A 84 -13.08 17.87 3.44
CA ILE A 84 -12.81 18.22 2.03
C ILE A 84 -14.10 18.58 1.28
N GLU A 85 -15.20 17.88 1.56
CA GLU A 85 -16.46 18.05 0.83
C GLU A 85 -17.24 19.30 1.25
N GLY A 86 -16.91 19.91 2.39
CA GLY A 86 -17.69 21.02 2.93
C GLY A 86 -17.57 21.15 4.45
N LYS A 87 -18.60 21.69 5.08
CA LYS A 87 -18.63 21.89 6.54
C LYS A 87 -19.68 20.95 7.16
N PRO A 88 -19.54 20.55 8.42
CA PRO A 88 -20.61 19.86 9.12
C PRO A 88 -21.96 20.56 8.96
N GLY A 89 -23.01 19.80 8.63
CA GLY A 89 -24.34 20.29 8.28
C GLY A 89 -24.61 20.48 6.79
N THR A 90 -23.60 20.43 5.91
CA THR A 90 -23.81 20.35 4.45
C THR A 90 -23.97 18.90 4.00
N VAL A 91 -24.27 18.67 2.72
CA VAL A 91 -24.43 17.32 2.15
C VAL A 91 -23.31 16.98 1.18
N THR A 92 -23.04 15.69 1.02
CA THR A 92 -22.10 15.11 0.05
C THR A 92 -22.59 13.72 -0.41
N SER A 93 -21.79 12.98 -1.19
CA SER A 93 -22.08 11.61 -1.63
C SER A 93 -21.06 10.59 -1.10
N ALA A 94 -21.45 9.32 -1.01
CA ALA A 94 -20.55 8.23 -0.65
C ALA A 94 -19.35 8.14 -1.62
N ALA A 95 -19.58 8.32 -2.92
CA ALA A 95 -18.51 8.31 -3.92
C ALA A 95 -17.48 9.42 -3.69
N ALA A 96 -17.94 10.63 -3.30
CA ALA A 96 -17.05 11.72 -2.96
C ALA A 96 -16.24 11.42 -1.69
N ILE A 97 -16.88 10.92 -0.62
CA ILE A 97 -16.20 10.55 0.63
C ILE A 97 -15.14 9.48 0.39
N LEU A 98 -15.50 8.38 -0.29
CA LEU A 98 -14.58 7.29 -0.62
C LEU A 98 -13.38 7.78 -1.43
N THR A 99 -13.61 8.69 -2.39
CA THR A 99 -12.57 9.25 -3.24
C THR A 99 -11.64 10.19 -2.46
N ASN A 100 -12.21 11.11 -1.68
CA ASN A 100 -11.43 12.19 -1.06
C ASN A 100 -10.63 11.72 0.16
N TYR A 101 -11.16 10.76 0.92
CA TYR A 101 -10.49 10.27 2.14
C TYR A 101 -9.74 8.95 1.94
N ALA A 102 -9.64 8.46 0.70
CA ALA A 102 -8.75 7.34 0.39
C ALA A 102 -7.29 7.67 0.70
N ASP A 103 -6.88 8.94 0.56
CA ASP A 103 -5.52 9.39 0.88
C ASP A 103 -5.38 9.87 2.36
N GLU A 104 -6.45 9.83 3.16
CA GLU A 104 -6.44 10.41 4.51
C GLU A 104 -5.40 9.81 5.48
N PRO A 105 -5.14 8.47 5.48
CA PRO A 105 -4.08 7.90 6.30
C PRO A 105 -2.69 8.50 6.03
N ASP A 106 -2.44 8.96 4.80
CA ASP A 106 -1.18 9.60 4.41
C ASP A 106 -1.07 11.07 4.84
N TRP A 107 -2.15 11.69 5.30
CA TRP A 107 -2.15 13.09 5.77
C TRP A 107 -1.57 13.25 7.17
N LYS A 108 -0.42 12.62 7.42
CA LYS A 108 0.29 12.59 8.70
C LYS A 108 -0.41 11.80 9.80
N MET A 109 -1.49 11.06 9.50
CA MET A 109 -2.20 10.22 10.48
C MET A 109 -1.30 9.15 11.07
N ASP A 110 -0.39 8.61 10.28
CA ASP A 110 0.47 7.49 10.68
C ASP A 110 1.95 7.90 10.90
N GLN A 111 2.26 9.21 10.89
CA GLN A 111 3.63 9.74 11.07
C GLN A 111 3.95 10.08 12.52
N ASP A 112 5.25 10.10 12.84
CA ASP A 112 5.80 10.55 14.12
C ASP A 112 5.28 9.79 15.36
N LEU A 113 4.95 8.51 15.18
CA LEU A 113 4.44 7.64 16.24
C LEU A 113 5.51 6.61 16.66
N ASN A 114 5.37 6.03 17.85
CA ASN A 114 6.28 4.99 18.34
C ASN A 114 5.50 3.71 18.67
N PHE A 115 5.38 2.82 17.69
CA PHE A 115 4.67 1.55 17.82
C PHE A 115 5.58 0.38 18.17
N SER A 116 6.77 0.36 17.56
CA SER A 116 7.66 -0.78 17.61
C SER A 116 9.10 -0.32 17.36
N PRO A 117 10.09 -0.85 18.08
CA PRO A 117 11.50 -0.66 17.72
C PRO A 117 11.81 -1.10 16.29
N PHE A 118 11.03 -2.04 15.74
CA PHE A 118 11.18 -2.53 14.38
C PHE A 118 10.47 -1.66 13.33
N GLN A 119 9.79 -0.57 13.68
CA GLN A 119 9.17 0.30 12.68
C GLN A 119 10.19 1.03 11.81
N VAL A 120 11.43 1.18 12.30
CA VAL A 120 12.53 1.67 11.46
C VAL A 120 12.73 0.74 10.26
N LEU A 121 12.39 -0.54 10.40
CA LEU A 121 12.36 -1.57 9.36
C LEU A 121 11.16 -1.45 8.39
N THR A 122 10.54 -0.30 8.32
CA THR A 122 9.50 -0.05 7.31
C THR A 122 9.59 1.39 6.82
N GLY A 123 10.59 2.16 7.27
CA GLY A 123 10.63 3.61 7.05
C GLY A 123 9.85 4.43 8.08
N GLY A 124 9.79 3.94 9.32
CA GLY A 124 9.15 4.63 10.43
C GLY A 124 7.71 4.17 10.68
N SER A 125 6.96 4.96 11.45
CA SER A 125 5.61 4.60 11.88
C SER A 125 4.60 4.54 10.73
N GLN A 126 4.77 5.36 9.69
CA GLN A 126 3.87 5.33 8.54
C GLN A 126 4.10 4.09 7.70
N GLY A 127 5.34 3.81 7.30
CA GLY A 127 5.60 2.53 6.64
C GLY A 127 5.17 1.33 7.48
N TRP A 128 5.31 1.41 8.81
CA TRP A 128 4.83 0.34 9.69
C TRP A 128 3.33 0.11 9.59
N ARG A 129 2.51 1.16 9.43
CA ARG A 129 1.07 1.02 9.27
C ARG A 129 0.62 0.72 7.85
N HIS A 130 1.42 1.04 6.84
CA HIS A 130 1.06 0.94 5.41
C HIS A 130 1.64 -0.30 4.72
N GLN A 131 2.57 -1.01 5.36
CA GLN A 131 3.25 -2.16 4.76
C GLN A 131 2.93 -3.48 5.48
N TYR A 132 3.18 -4.58 4.77
CA TYR A 132 3.15 -5.94 5.33
C TYR A 132 4.27 -6.81 4.76
N TYR A 133 5.50 -6.45 5.10
CA TYR A 133 6.70 -7.11 4.63
C TYR A 133 6.78 -8.56 5.08
N GLY A 134 7.27 -9.42 4.18
CA GLY A 134 7.56 -10.80 4.51
C GLY A 134 8.83 -11.33 3.89
N LEU A 135 9.70 -11.85 4.75
CA LEU A 135 10.90 -12.60 4.37
C LEU A 135 10.90 -13.94 5.10
N GLY A 136 10.58 -15.02 4.39
CA GLY A 136 10.39 -16.34 5.01
C GLY A 136 9.23 -16.33 6.01
N TRP A 137 9.50 -16.61 7.28
CA TRP A 137 8.51 -16.55 8.37
C TRP A 137 8.44 -15.19 9.07
N LEU A 138 9.39 -14.27 8.83
CA LEU A 138 9.40 -12.95 9.46
C LEU A 138 8.36 -12.04 8.81
N ARG A 139 7.63 -11.26 9.63
CA ARG A 139 6.62 -10.29 9.19
C ARG A 139 6.87 -8.96 9.86
N PHE A 140 6.80 -7.86 9.10
CA PHE A 140 6.92 -6.50 9.59
C PHE A 140 5.78 -5.64 9.02
N GLY A 141 5.35 -4.65 9.80
CA GLY A 141 4.21 -3.82 9.47
C GLY A 141 2.85 -4.43 9.85
N VAL A 142 1.84 -3.56 9.91
CA VAL A 142 0.53 -3.82 10.52
C VAL A 142 -0.64 -3.36 9.65
N ALA A 143 -0.43 -3.10 8.36
CA ALA A 143 -1.49 -2.73 7.41
C ALA A 143 -2.73 -3.64 7.47
N PRO A 144 -2.61 -4.98 7.57
CA PRO A 144 -3.78 -5.85 7.70
C PRO A 144 -4.66 -5.58 8.92
N SER A 145 -4.07 -5.18 10.05
CA SER A 145 -4.85 -4.82 11.24
C SER A 145 -5.39 -3.40 11.16
N ARG A 146 -4.73 -2.49 10.44
CA ARG A 146 -5.23 -1.13 10.21
C ARG A 146 -6.46 -1.12 9.30
N ALA A 147 -6.42 -1.89 8.22
CA ALA A 147 -7.56 -2.10 7.34
C ALA A 147 -8.78 -2.63 8.14
N GLN A 148 -8.57 -3.67 8.95
CA GLN A 148 -9.64 -4.22 9.78
C GLN A 148 -10.17 -3.21 10.80
N TYR A 149 -9.27 -2.50 11.48
CA TYR A 149 -9.64 -1.52 12.49
C TYR A 149 -10.58 -0.43 11.96
N PHE A 150 -10.26 0.15 10.80
CA PHE A 150 -11.12 1.15 10.20
C PHE A 150 -12.41 0.57 9.60
N PHE A 151 -12.37 -0.66 9.11
CA PHE A 151 -13.58 -1.35 8.69
C PHE A 151 -14.54 -1.51 9.88
N ASP A 152 -14.05 -2.00 11.02
CA ASP A 152 -14.85 -2.15 12.24
C ASP A 152 -15.40 -0.80 12.75
N LEU A 153 -14.61 0.29 12.64
CA LEU A 153 -15.08 1.64 12.95
C LEU A 153 -16.19 2.11 12.02
N ALA A 154 -16.15 1.74 10.74
CA ALA A 154 -17.25 2.00 9.81
C ALA A 154 -18.54 1.31 10.25
N GLY A 155 -18.46 0.06 10.71
CA GLY A 155 -19.60 -0.65 11.29
C GLY A 155 -20.19 0.08 12.50
N LYS A 156 -19.35 0.53 13.44
CA LYS A 156 -19.78 1.31 14.61
C LYS A 156 -20.43 2.65 14.23
N ALA A 157 -19.89 3.34 13.21
CA ALA A 157 -20.52 4.55 12.68
C ALA A 157 -21.88 4.25 12.07
N LYS A 158 -22.01 3.13 11.35
CA LYS A 158 -23.27 2.70 10.78
C LYS A 158 -24.32 2.39 11.85
N GLU A 159 -23.93 1.72 12.93
CA GLU A 159 -24.79 1.44 14.10
C GLU A 159 -25.30 2.74 14.75
N LYS A 160 -24.46 3.79 14.78
CA LYS A 160 -24.84 5.14 15.23
C LYS A 160 -25.70 5.92 14.21
N GLY A 161 -25.98 5.34 13.04
CA GLY A 161 -26.75 5.99 11.96
C GLY A 161 -25.97 7.05 11.16
N ASP A 162 -24.64 7.07 11.29
CA ASP A 162 -23.77 8.10 10.72
C ASP A 162 -23.10 7.61 9.44
N LEU A 163 -23.78 7.84 8.32
CA LEU A 163 -23.29 7.41 7.00
C LEU A 163 -22.01 8.14 6.58
N TYR A 164 -21.82 9.40 7.01
CA TYR A 164 -20.62 10.16 6.65
C TYR A 164 -19.37 9.49 7.21
N TRP A 165 -19.36 9.20 8.51
CA TRP A 165 -18.24 8.49 9.13
C TRP A 165 -18.17 7.02 8.75
N THR A 166 -19.29 6.37 8.42
CA THR A 166 -19.29 5.02 7.83
C THR A 166 -18.44 4.99 6.56
N PHE A 167 -18.75 5.82 5.57
CA PHE A 167 -18.01 5.83 4.31
C PHE A 167 -16.59 6.38 4.46
N ARG A 168 -16.34 7.33 5.36
CA ARG A 168 -15.00 7.87 5.61
C ARG A 168 -14.08 6.83 6.24
N TYR A 169 -14.57 6.06 7.22
CA TYR A 169 -13.82 4.95 7.77
C TYR A 169 -13.62 3.82 6.75
N LEU A 170 -14.60 3.53 5.88
CA LEU A 170 -14.38 2.62 4.76
C LEU A 170 -13.29 3.11 3.79
N ALA A 171 -13.21 4.43 3.54
CA ALA A 171 -12.15 5.02 2.72
C ALA A 171 -10.76 4.77 3.34
N ARG A 172 -10.62 4.99 4.66
CA ARG A 172 -9.39 4.67 5.41
C ARG A 172 -9.08 3.17 5.43
N ALA A 173 -10.08 2.31 5.59
CA ALA A 173 -9.87 0.86 5.56
C ALA A 173 -9.36 0.38 4.19
N MET A 174 -9.98 0.92 3.14
CA MET A 174 -9.64 0.65 1.75
C MET A 174 -8.23 1.12 1.40
N HIS A 175 -7.77 2.27 1.92
CA HIS A 175 -6.38 2.74 1.76
C HIS A 175 -5.38 1.62 2.07
N TYR A 176 -5.38 1.08 3.29
CA TYR A 176 -4.44 0.03 3.68
C TYR A 176 -4.60 -1.28 2.87
N VAL A 177 -5.80 -1.56 2.35
CA VAL A 177 -6.00 -2.67 1.40
C VAL A 177 -5.28 -2.37 0.09
N GLN A 178 -5.42 -1.16 -0.44
CA GLN A 178 -4.77 -0.70 -1.67
C GLN A 178 -3.23 -0.70 -1.52
N ASP A 179 -2.69 -0.18 -0.42
CA ASP A 179 -1.24 -0.19 -0.14
C ASP A 179 -0.63 -1.58 -0.30
N THR A 180 -1.27 -2.57 0.31
CA THR A 180 -0.75 -3.93 0.31
C THR A 180 -0.88 -4.64 -1.04
N THR A 181 -1.57 -4.06 -2.03
CA THR A 181 -1.48 -4.54 -3.42
C THR A 181 -0.26 -3.98 -4.14
N GLN A 182 0.41 -2.97 -3.60
CA GLN A 182 1.70 -2.47 -4.07
C GLN A 182 2.79 -3.53 -3.82
N PRO A 183 3.53 -3.96 -4.86
CA PRO A 183 4.51 -5.05 -4.72
C PRO A 183 5.61 -4.79 -3.68
N TYR A 184 6.20 -3.58 -3.69
CA TYR A 184 7.19 -3.12 -2.72
C TYR A 184 6.65 -3.02 -1.28
N HIS A 185 5.34 -2.88 -1.07
CA HIS A 185 4.69 -2.98 0.26
C HIS A 185 4.64 -4.40 0.83
N GLY A 186 4.90 -5.42 0.01
CA GLY A 186 5.02 -6.82 0.41
C GLY A 186 6.46 -7.28 0.66
N VAL A 187 7.45 -6.64 0.00
CA VAL A 187 8.89 -6.83 0.18
C VAL A 187 9.66 -5.66 -0.48
N PRO A 188 10.66 -5.04 0.19
CA PRO A 188 11.28 -3.79 -0.30
C PRO A 188 12.17 -3.97 -1.54
N ALA A 189 12.61 -5.19 -1.84
CA ALA A 189 13.47 -5.50 -2.98
C ALA A 189 13.39 -7.00 -3.32
N PRO A 190 13.86 -7.44 -4.49
CA PRO A 190 14.01 -8.85 -4.80
C PRO A 190 14.78 -9.57 -3.69
N THR A 191 14.22 -10.65 -3.15
CA THR A 191 14.81 -11.36 -1.99
C THR A 191 16.26 -11.80 -2.24
N GLY A 192 16.59 -12.18 -3.48
CA GLY A 192 17.97 -12.49 -3.87
C GLY A 192 18.93 -11.31 -3.78
N LEU A 193 18.46 -10.08 -4.06
CA LEU A 193 19.24 -8.85 -3.88
C LEU A 193 19.37 -8.50 -2.40
N ILE A 194 18.32 -8.69 -1.61
CA ILE A 194 18.36 -8.52 -0.13
C ILE A 194 19.50 -9.34 0.48
N PHE A 195 19.60 -10.62 0.12
CA PHE A 195 20.68 -11.47 0.63
C PHE A 195 22.07 -11.10 0.10
N LYS A 196 22.19 -10.55 -1.12
CA LYS A 196 23.47 -10.09 -1.69
C LYS A 196 23.91 -8.72 -1.16
N GLY A 197 22.97 -7.86 -0.78
CA GLY A 197 23.19 -6.49 -0.33
C GLY A 197 23.86 -6.35 1.05
N ILE A 198 24.13 -7.46 1.74
CA ILE A 198 24.87 -7.52 3.01
C ILE A 198 26.17 -6.71 3.01
N GLY A 199 26.90 -6.71 1.90
CA GLY A 199 28.17 -5.99 1.79
C GLY A 199 28.05 -4.53 1.34
N ASN A 200 26.90 -4.09 0.83
CA ASN A 200 26.69 -2.75 0.29
C ASN A 200 25.29 -2.23 0.61
N PHE A 201 25.04 -2.16 1.91
CA PHE A 201 23.76 -1.83 2.50
C PHE A 201 23.17 -0.52 1.95
N GLY A 202 23.96 0.55 1.94
CA GLY A 202 23.50 1.86 1.50
C GLY A 202 23.06 1.90 0.05
N ALA A 203 23.76 1.18 -0.86
CA ALA A 203 23.37 1.12 -2.26
C ALA A 203 22.05 0.35 -2.46
N LEU A 204 21.87 -0.77 -1.76
CA LEU A 204 20.60 -1.50 -1.83
C LEU A 204 19.44 -0.69 -1.26
N MET A 205 19.65 0.06 -0.17
CA MET A 205 18.62 0.93 0.37
C MET A 205 18.25 2.07 -0.59
N GLY A 206 19.24 2.74 -1.18
CA GLY A 206 19.02 3.78 -2.17
C GLY A 206 18.24 3.26 -3.37
N SER A 207 18.67 2.12 -3.91
CA SER A 207 18.00 1.48 -5.04
C SER A 207 16.57 1.05 -4.69
N ALA A 208 16.35 0.37 -3.57
CA ALA A 208 15.00 0.00 -3.12
C ALA A 208 14.07 1.22 -2.98
N THR A 209 14.59 2.31 -2.42
CA THR A 209 13.87 3.59 -2.28
C THR A 209 13.52 4.18 -3.65
N ASN A 210 14.48 4.20 -4.58
CA ASN A 210 14.27 4.72 -5.93
C ASN A 210 13.24 3.88 -6.69
N HIS A 211 13.36 2.55 -6.69
CA HIS A 211 12.40 1.65 -7.33
C HIS A 211 10.99 1.84 -6.78
N HIS A 212 10.86 1.86 -5.45
CA HIS A 212 9.59 2.07 -4.76
C HIS A 212 8.91 3.37 -5.20
N TYR A 213 9.58 4.52 -5.03
CA TYR A 213 8.96 5.81 -5.31
C TYR A 213 8.72 6.08 -6.79
N ASN A 214 9.61 5.60 -7.67
CA ASN A 214 9.39 5.76 -9.10
C ASN A 214 8.21 4.92 -9.59
N LEU A 215 7.95 3.75 -9.02
CA LEU A 215 6.75 2.98 -9.36
C LEU A 215 5.47 3.75 -8.99
N GLU A 216 5.40 4.26 -7.75
CA GLU A 216 4.21 4.97 -7.25
C GLU A 216 3.94 6.26 -8.03
N GLU A 217 4.98 7.06 -8.25
CA GLU A 217 4.86 8.30 -9.01
C GLU A 217 4.49 8.03 -10.47
N TYR A 218 5.15 7.04 -11.10
CA TYR A 218 4.85 6.65 -12.47
C TYR A 218 3.39 6.21 -12.62
N GLN A 219 2.91 5.38 -11.70
CA GLN A 219 1.54 4.89 -11.70
C GLN A 219 0.53 6.05 -11.61
N GLY A 220 0.69 6.95 -10.63
CA GLY A 220 -0.21 8.10 -10.46
C GLY A 220 -0.25 8.97 -11.72
N VAL A 221 0.91 9.25 -12.30
CA VAL A 221 1.05 10.04 -13.53
C VAL A 221 0.40 9.35 -14.75
N MET A 222 0.57 8.03 -14.91
CA MET A 222 -0.06 7.29 -16.00
C MET A 222 -1.58 7.20 -15.86
N VAL A 223 -2.10 7.09 -14.63
CA VAL A 223 -3.54 7.19 -14.35
C VAL A 223 -4.06 8.59 -14.72
N ALA A 224 -3.38 9.65 -14.30
CA ALA A 224 -3.75 11.03 -14.63
C ALA A 224 -3.73 11.30 -16.15
N ARG A 225 -2.86 10.61 -16.89
CA ARG A 225 -2.77 10.68 -18.37
C ARG A 225 -3.72 9.73 -19.09
N ASN A 226 -4.61 9.05 -18.39
CA ASN A 226 -5.54 8.07 -18.94
C ASN A 226 -4.84 6.94 -19.73
N SER A 227 -3.74 6.38 -19.20
CA SER A 227 -3.14 5.17 -19.79
C SER A 227 -4.22 4.08 -19.94
N PRO A 228 -4.51 3.60 -21.17
CA PRO A 228 -5.59 2.64 -21.39
C PRO A 228 -5.39 1.33 -20.62
N VAL A 229 -4.14 0.91 -20.44
CA VAL A 229 -3.78 -0.33 -19.74
C VAL A 229 -4.07 -0.19 -18.25
N LEU A 230 -3.53 0.86 -17.60
CA LEU A 230 -3.68 1.02 -16.15
C LEU A 230 -5.11 1.43 -15.76
N VAL A 231 -5.73 2.35 -16.50
CA VAL A 231 -7.14 2.74 -16.28
C VAL A 231 -8.07 1.57 -16.57
N GLY A 232 -7.76 0.76 -17.58
CA GLY A 232 -8.47 -0.48 -17.87
C GLY A 232 -8.46 -1.41 -16.67
N ALA A 233 -7.28 -1.74 -16.13
CA ALA A 233 -7.14 -2.60 -14.96
C ALA A 233 -7.92 -2.07 -13.74
N LEU A 234 -7.87 -0.76 -13.48
CA LEU A 234 -8.60 -0.14 -12.37
C LEU A 234 -10.12 -0.19 -12.53
N ARG A 235 -10.64 -0.07 -13.77
CA ARG A 235 -12.09 -0.06 -14.01
C ARG A 235 -12.70 -1.45 -14.12
N THR A 236 -12.06 -2.34 -14.87
CA THR A 236 -12.72 -3.56 -15.36
C THR A 236 -12.47 -4.79 -14.50
N THR A 237 -11.51 -4.74 -13.57
CA THR A 237 -11.24 -5.91 -12.74
C THR A 237 -12.41 -6.20 -11.81
N ALA A 238 -12.85 -7.46 -11.80
CA ALA A 238 -13.95 -7.93 -10.98
C ALA A 238 -13.52 -8.08 -9.50
N PRO A 239 -14.43 -7.90 -8.55
CA PRO A 239 -14.19 -8.27 -7.16
C PRO A 239 -13.97 -9.78 -7.01
N LEU A 240 -13.39 -10.18 -5.90
CA LEU A 240 -13.31 -11.57 -5.49
C LEU A 240 -14.67 -12.05 -4.96
N ASP A 241 -14.82 -13.36 -4.91
CA ASP A 241 -15.89 -13.97 -4.13
C ASP A 241 -15.64 -13.75 -2.62
N ILE A 242 -16.62 -13.12 -1.96
CA ILE A 242 -16.61 -12.85 -0.52
C ILE A 242 -16.69 -14.14 0.32
N ALA A 243 -17.12 -15.26 -0.24
CA ALA A 243 -17.00 -16.57 0.39
C ALA A 243 -15.52 -17.00 0.58
N ILE A 244 -14.61 -16.42 -0.20
CA ILE A 244 -13.17 -16.65 -0.13
C ILE A 244 -12.46 -15.49 0.59
N ALA A 245 -12.84 -14.25 0.28
CA ALA A 245 -12.26 -13.05 0.85
C ALA A 245 -12.97 -12.65 2.14
N THR A 246 -12.53 -13.19 3.27
CA THR A 246 -13.29 -13.15 4.51
C THR A 246 -13.21 -11.83 5.30
N SER A 247 -12.22 -10.97 5.02
CA SER A 247 -12.06 -9.70 5.74
C SER A 247 -11.06 -8.75 5.07
N PRO A 248 -11.06 -7.45 5.40
CA PRO A 248 -10.01 -6.50 5.02
C PRO A 248 -8.60 -6.98 5.39
N SER A 249 -8.43 -7.57 6.59
CA SER A 249 -7.14 -8.13 6.99
C SER A 249 -6.66 -9.25 6.08
N TRP A 250 -7.58 -10.12 5.64
CA TRP A 250 -7.28 -11.18 4.71
C TRP A 250 -6.86 -10.62 3.33
N LEU A 251 -7.60 -9.62 2.82
CA LEU A 251 -7.27 -8.94 1.57
C LEU A 251 -5.84 -8.39 1.63
N CYS A 252 -5.49 -7.69 2.71
CA CYS A 252 -4.16 -7.14 2.86
C CYS A 252 -3.05 -8.20 2.85
N ARG A 253 -3.22 -9.26 3.63
CA ARG A 253 -2.23 -10.34 3.73
C ARG A 253 -2.03 -11.04 2.39
N ARG A 254 -3.12 -11.27 1.65
CA ARG A 254 -3.07 -11.88 0.32
C ARG A 254 -2.43 -10.95 -0.69
N GLY A 255 -2.75 -9.67 -0.67
CA GLY A 255 -2.15 -8.65 -1.54
C GLY A 255 -0.64 -8.64 -1.40
N ALA A 256 -0.15 -8.48 -0.18
CA ALA A 256 1.27 -8.44 0.10
C ALA A 256 1.95 -9.77 -0.25
N TYR A 257 1.29 -10.92 -0.05
CA TYR A 257 1.84 -12.21 -0.43
C TYR A 257 2.02 -12.36 -1.95
N LEU A 258 1.02 -11.92 -2.73
CA LEU A 258 1.05 -11.97 -4.19
C LEU A 258 1.99 -10.93 -4.81
N GLY A 259 2.18 -9.77 -4.17
CA GLY A 259 3.10 -8.73 -4.62
C GLY A 259 4.59 -9.10 -4.52
N ARG A 260 4.96 -9.94 -3.56
CA ARG A 260 6.36 -10.36 -3.34
C ARG A 260 7.06 -10.94 -4.57
N PRO A 261 6.49 -11.94 -5.29
CA PRO A 261 7.11 -12.44 -6.51
C PRO A 261 7.15 -11.40 -7.64
N GLU A 262 6.20 -10.44 -7.68
CA GLU A 262 6.11 -9.40 -8.73
C GLU A 262 7.28 -8.42 -8.67
N VAL A 263 7.79 -8.13 -7.47
CA VAL A 263 9.01 -7.31 -7.31
C VAL A 263 10.19 -7.87 -8.11
N ARG A 264 10.30 -9.21 -8.27
CA ARG A 264 11.39 -9.81 -9.06
C ARG A 264 11.22 -9.60 -10.57
N THR A 265 10.00 -9.37 -11.03
CA THR A 265 9.69 -9.08 -12.44
C THR A 265 9.80 -7.58 -12.71
N LEU A 266 9.19 -6.75 -11.86
CA LEU A 266 9.14 -5.30 -12.01
C LEU A 266 10.52 -4.65 -11.89
N TRP A 267 11.34 -5.07 -10.93
CA TRP A 267 12.66 -4.47 -10.69
C TRP A 267 13.54 -4.35 -11.95
N PRO A 268 13.87 -5.44 -12.70
CA PRO A 268 14.67 -5.31 -13.91
C PRO A 268 13.97 -4.55 -15.04
N MET A 269 12.63 -4.55 -15.08
CA MET A 269 11.86 -3.76 -16.05
C MET A 269 11.96 -2.27 -15.75
N GLU A 270 11.90 -1.88 -14.48
CA GLU A 270 12.13 -0.52 -14.01
C GLU A 270 13.55 -0.06 -14.36
N THR A 271 14.57 -0.88 -14.14
CA THR A 271 15.96 -0.58 -14.59
C THR A 271 16.04 -0.37 -16.10
N THR A 272 15.36 -1.21 -16.88
CA THR A 272 15.38 -1.11 -18.34
C THR A 272 14.66 0.14 -18.82
N PHE A 273 13.52 0.47 -18.23
CA PHE A 273 12.69 1.59 -18.64
C PHE A 273 13.21 2.94 -18.11
N PHE A 274 13.49 3.05 -16.81
CA PHE A 274 13.98 4.28 -16.19
C PHE A 274 15.49 4.51 -16.39
N GLY A 275 16.22 3.44 -16.72
CA GLY A 275 17.67 3.43 -16.81
C GLY A 275 18.36 3.18 -15.46
N ASN A 276 19.67 2.94 -15.51
CA ASN A 276 20.49 2.49 -14.37
C ASN A 276 20.53 3.44 -13.16
N ASN A 277 20.02 4.67 -13.27
CA ASN A 277 19.99 5.60 -12.15
C ASN A 277 19.07 5.11 -11.03
N VAL A 278 18.03 4.33 -11.35
CA VAL A 278 17.12 3.75 -10.36
C VAL A 278 17.83 2.74 -9.45
N ASP A 279 18.89 2.09 -9.93
CA ASP A 279 19.75 1.19 -9.13
C ASP A 279 20.79 1.94 -8.28
N GLY A 280 20.77 3.27 -8.30
CA GLY A 280 21.71 4.13 -7.60
C GLY A 280 21.53 4.13 -6.08
N LYS A 281 22.62 4.47 -5.37
CA LYS A 281 22.59 4.69 -3.90
C LYS A 281 21.89 6.00 -3.54
N ASP A 282 22.03 7.01 -4.38
CA ASP A 282 21.51 8.35 -4.12
C ASP A 282 20.06 8.44 -4.59
N SER A 283 19.30 9.34 -3.94
CA SER A 283 17.91 9.59 -4.31
C SER A 283 17.81 10.00 -5.77
N TRP A 284 16.95 9.31 -6.52
CA TRP A 284 16.70 9.60 -7.92
C TRP A 284 15.22 9.41 -8.27
N THR A 285 14.67 10.36 -9.00
CA THR A 285 13.27 10.36 -9.44
C THR A 285 13.19 10.61 -10.94
N VAL A 286 12.28 9.91 -11.61
CA VAL A 286 11.96 10.07 -13.01
C VAL A 286 11.39 11.46 -13.27
N ASP A 287 11.75 12.06 -14.41
CA ASP A 287 11.10 13.28 -14.87
C ASP A 287 9.68 12.96 -15.36
N VAL A 288 8.71 13.23 -14.49
CA VAL A 288 7.29 12.99 -14.77
C VAL A 288 6.77 13.81 -15.95
N PHE A 289 7.39 14.96 -16.27
CA PHE A 289 7.03 15.79 -17.42
C PHE A 289 7.50 15.20 -18.74
N ALA A 290 8.48 14.29 -18.73
CA ALA A 290 8.93 13.57 -19.91
C ALA A 290 8.05 12.34 -20.23
N LEU A 291 7.42 11.75 -19.22
CA LEU A 291 6.58 10.56 -19.37
C LEU A 291 5.38 10.81 -20.31
N ARG A 292 4.97 9.80 -21.09
CA ARG A 292 3.80 9.84 -21.98
C ARG A 292 3.06 8.51 -21.89
N VAL A 293 1.83 8.42 -22.40
CA VAL A 293 1.17 7.11 -22.55
C VAL A 293 2.03 6.23 -23.46
N ALA A 294 2.27 4.99 -23.03
CA ALA A 294 3.17 4.08 -23.70
C ALA A 294 2.72 3.78 -25.14
N LYS A 295 3.70 3.70 -26.07
CA LYS A 295 3.47 3.17 -27.42
C LYS A 295 3.63 1.66 -27.39
N SER A 296 2.77 0.94 -28.12
CA SER A 296 2.86 -0.52 -28.23
C SER A 296 4.25 -0.97 -28.67
N GLY A 297 4.76 -2.05 -28.07
CA GLY A 297 6.08 -2.62 -28.37
C GLY A 297 7.28 -1.91 -27.72
N THR A 298 7.05 -0.94 -26.83
CA THR A 298 8.12 -0.28 -26.05
C THR A 298 8.33 -0.95 -24.69
N ASP A 299 9.49 -0.75 -24.07
CA ASP A 299 9.77 -1.20 -22.69
C ASP A 299 8.76 -0.61 -21.70
N GLN A 300 8.33 0.63 -21.92
CA GLN A 300 7.27 1.27 -21.15
C GLN A 300 5.93 0.51 -21.28
N ALA A 301 5.56 0.06 -22.48
CA ALA A 301 4.32 -0.69 -22.67
C ALA A 301 4.38 -2.08 -22.03
N ALA A 302 5.55 -2.72 -22.02
CA ALA A 302 5.75 -3.96 -21.27
C ALA A 302 5.64 -3.73 -19.77
N TYR A 303 6.23 -2.64 -19.26
CA TYR A 303 6.14 -2.25 -17.86
C TYR A 303 4.70 -1.91 -17.44
N ASP A 304 3.96 -1.15 -18.26
CA ASP A 304 2.53 -0.88 -18.04
C ASP A 304 1.71 -2.16 -17.93
N LEU A 305 1.99 -3.14 -18.79
CA LEU A 305 1.29 -4.42 -18.77
C LEU A 305 1.57 -5.20 -17.50
N GLU A 306 2.82 -5.29 -17.06
CA GLU A 306 3.17 -5.98 -15.81
C GLU A 306 2.57 -5.26 -14.60
N LEU A 307 2.68 -3.93 -14.54
CA LEU A 307 2.13 -3.09 -13.46
C LEU A 307 0.59 -3.11 -13.42
N SER A 308 -0.07 -3.43 -14.54
CA SER A 308 -1.53 -3.58 -14.58
C SER A 308 -2.03 -4.71 -13.68
N THR A 309 -1.21 -5.72 -13.38
CA THR A 309 -1.59 -6.85 -12.51
C THR A 309 -1.81 -6.42 -11.06
N PRO A 310 -0.86 -5.79 -10.35
CA PRO A 310 -1.09 -5.28 -9.01
C PRO A 310 -2.16 -4.17 -8.96
N LEU A 311 -2.33 -3.37 -10.02
CA LEU A 311 -3.44 -2.40 -10.10
C LEU A 311 -4.81 -3.04 -10.28
N GLY A 312 -4.90 -4.10 -11.08
CA GLY A 312 -6.11 -4.91 -11.17
C GLY A 312 -6.46 -5.51 -9.81
N ARG A 313 -5.44 -5.95 -9.05
CA ARG A 313 -5.62 -6.41 -7.66
C ARG A 313 -6.15 -5.30 -6.74
N MET A 314 -5.60 -4.08 -6.84
CA MET A 314 -6.09 -2.90 -6.11
C MET A 314 -7.60 -2.70 -6.35
N SER A 315 -8.04 -2.77 -7.61
CA SER A 315 -9.45 -2.68 -8.01
C SER A 315 -10.30 -3.81 -7.48
N SER A 316 -9.89 -5.05 -7.71
CA SER A 316 -10.58 -6.24 -7.23
C SER A 316 -10.80 -6.17 -5.72
N TYR A 317 -9.75 -5.82 -4.96
CA TYR A 317 -9.80 -5.87 -3.50
C TYR A 317 -10.59 -4.70 -2.92
N THR A 318 -10.48 -3.52 -3.53
CA THR A 318 -11.33 -2.36 -3.20
C THR A 318 -12.81 -2.71 -3.37
N LYS A 319 -13.19 -3.24 -4.54
CA LYS A 319 -14.58 -3.66 -4.81
C LYS A 319 -15.03 -4.77 -3.85
N THR A 320 -14.14 -5.71 -3.52
CA THR A 320 -14.43 -6.79 -2.55
C THR A 320 -14.67 -6.24 -1.15
N LEU A 321 -13.86 -5.30 -0.66
CA LEU A 321 -14.05 -4.66 0.64
C LEU A 321 -15.40 -3.93 0.70
N LEU A 322 -15.78 -3.24 -0.38
CA LEU A 322 -17.09 -2.60 -0.45
C LEU A 322 -18.23 -3.61 -0.46
N GLN A 323 -18.08 -4.77 -1.12
CA GLN A 323 -19.07 -5.85 -1.04
C GLN A 323 -19.21 -6.43 0.37
N LEU A 324 -18.09 -6.62 1.08
CA LEU A 324 -18.11 -7.01 2.50
C LEU A 324 -18.87 -5.98 3.34
N ALA A 325 -18.56 -4.69 3.19
CA ALA A 325 -19.23 -3.62 3.91
C ALA A 325 -20.75 -3.61 3.64
N ARG A 326 -21.18 -3.82 2.39
CA ARG A 326 -22.60 -3.92 2.05
C ARG A 326 -23.28 -5.09 2.74
N GLN A 327 -22.66 -6.25 2.71
CA GLN A 327 -23.20 -7.45 3.34
C GLN A 327 -23.28 -7.29 4.87
N GLU A 328 -22.23 -6.77 5.50
CA GLU A 328 -22.13 -6.70 6.96
C GLU A 328 -22.91 -5.52 7.56
N TYR A 329 -22.93 -4.38 6.88
CA TYR A 329 -23.48 -3.12 7.42
C TYR A 329 -24.84 -2.74 6.82
N GLY A 330 -25.34 -3.53 5.86
CA GLY A 330 -26.60 -3.27 5.17
C GLY A 330 -26.55 -1.99 4.36
N LEU A 331 -25.50 -1.85 3.53
CA LEU A 331 -25.33 -0.73 2.59
C LEU A 331 -25.87 -1.06 1.18
#